data_AF-A0A379YKF1-F1
#
_entry.id   AF-A0A379YKF1-F1
#
_cell.length_a   1.000
_cell.length_b   1.000
_cell.length_c   1.000
_cell.angle_alpha   90.00
_cell.angle_beta   90.00
_cell.angle_gamma   90.00
#
_symmetry.space_group_name_H-M   'P 1'
#
loop_
_entity.id
_entity.type
_entity.pdbx_description
1 polymer ?
#
loop_
_entity_poly.entity_id
_entity_poly.type
_entity_poly.pdbx_seq_one_letter_code
_entity_poly.pdbx_strand_id
1 'polypeptide(L)'
;MRGQVDVELAPRLLAQAFTDRIAQRRGQDGRYLLANGLGAAMNQDEALSRAPWLIVPSLLQGHNSPDARILLALPVDIEALAAQLPAMVMQRTAVEWDEEKGTLRAWKRQQIGRLTLRAQPLAKPADEELQQALLDWVRAQGLAVLNWEGAAEQLRVRLQCAQAWLPEAEWPAMDEEPLLAALEQWLLPSLNGVRDLRGLKQVNIAEALSRLLDWQQKQRLG
;
A
#
# COMPACT_ATOMS: atom_id res chain seq x y z
N MET A 1 37.70 26.44 18.27
CA MET A 1 36.92 25.34 18.90
C MET A 1 36.91 24.17 17.93
N ARG A 2 37.41 23.00 18.31
CA ARG A 2 37.20 21.76 17.54
C ARG A 2 35.86 21.17 18.02
N GLY A 3 34.89 21.04 17.13
CA GLY A 3 33.64 20.34 17.46
C GLY A 3 33.93 18.86 17.73
N GLN A 4 33.44 18.34 18.86
CA GLN A 4 33.43 16.90 19.10
C GLN A 4 32.25 16.29 18.35
N VAL A 5 32.50 15.19 17.65
CA VAL A 5 31.44 14.39 17.01
C VAL A 5 30.80 13.54 18.10
N ASP A 6 29.48 13.71 18.27
CA ASP A 6 28.67 12.84 19.12
C ASP A 6 27.98 11.79 18.24
N VAL A 7 28.44 10.53 18.36
CA VAL A 7 27.94 9.41 17.56
C VAL A 7 26.51 9.01 17.96
N GLU A 8 26.09 9.32 19.19
CA GLU A 8 24.74 9.01 19.69
C GLU A 8 23.66 9.80 18.94
N LEU A 9 24.03 10.91 18.28
CA LEU A 9 23.11 11.70 17.45
C LEU A 9 22.90 11.09 16.06
N ALA A 10 23.77 10.17 15.61
CA ALA A 10 23.75 9.65 14.25
C ALA A 10 22.43 8.96 13.87
N PRO A 11 21.82 8.08 14.69
CA PRO A 11 20.55 7.44 14.35
C PRO A 11 19.45 8.47 14.07
N ARG A 12 19.31 9.47 14.94
CA ARG A 12 18.28 10.50 14.84
C ARG A 12 18.48 11.40 13.62
N LEU A 13 19.72 11.78 13.32
CA LEU A 13 20.05 12.62 12.16
C LEU A 13 19.83 11.87 10.85
N LEU A 14 20.31 10.63 10.76
CA LEU A 14 20.13 9.80 9.57
C LEU A 14 18.65 9.44 9.35
N ALA A 15 17.89 9.15 10.41
CA ALA A 15 16.49 8.79 10.28
C ALA A 15 15.64 9.94 9.72
N GLN A 16 15.99 11.20 10.01
CA GLN A 16 15.31 12.38 9.44
C GLN A 16 15.67 12.61 7.98
N ALA A 17 16.91 12.34 7.58
CA ALA A 17 17.38 12.55 6.21
C ALA A 17 17.03 11.37 5.27
N PHE A 18 16.89 10.17 5.82
CA PHE A 18 16.75 8.92 5.08
C PHE A 18 15.63 8.05 5.67
N THR A 19 14.50 8.65 6.06
CA THR A 19 13.35 7.93 6.62
C THR A 19 12.86 6.82 5.68
N ASP A 20 12.89 7.06 4.37
CA ASP A 20 12.52 6.13 3.30
C ASP A 20 13.49 4.93 3.17
N ARG A 21 14.69 5.03 3.76
CA ARG A 21 15.74 4.00 3.77
C ARG A 21 15.99 3.39 5.15
N ILE A 22 15.06 3.57 6.09
CA ILE A 22 14.95 2.67 7.23
C ILE A 22 14.63 1.28 6.66
N ALA A 23 15.30 0.25 7.16
CA ALA A 23 15.24 -1.10 6.63
C ALA A 23 14.91 -2.11 7.72
N GLN A 24 14.00 -3.04 7.42
CA GLN A 24 13.69 -4.19 8.27
C GLN A 24 14.19 -5.46 7.63
N ARG A 25 14.86 -6.31 8.40
CA ARG A 25 15.36 -7.61 7.92
C ARG A 25 14.21 -8.49 7.44
N ARG A 26 14.39 -9.15 6.30
CA ARG A 26 13.49 -10.13 5.72
C ARG A 26 14.18 -11.48 5.60
N GLY A 27 13.66 -12.50 6.29
CA GLY A 27 14.27 -13.83 6.29
C GLY A 27 15.64 -13.84 6.98
N GLN A 28 16.53 -14.74 6.57
CA GLN A 28 17.84 -14.92 7.20
C GLN A 28 19.06 -14.56 6.33
N ASP A 29 18.86 -14.23 5.06
CA ASP A 29 19.93 -14.20 4.04
C ASP A 29 20.52 -12.80 3.77
N GLY A 30 20.56 -11.93 4.79
CA GLY A 30 21.06 -10.56 4.65
C GLY A 30 20.18 -9.64 3.78
N ARG A 31 18.93 -10.03 3.53
CA ARG A 31 17.93 -9.23 2.80
C ARG A 31 17.11 -8.37 3.75
N TYR A 32 16.71 -7.21 3.25
CA TYR A 32 15.97 -6.18 3.95
C TYR A 32 14.89 -5.59 3.04
N LEU A 33 13.80 -5.13 3.65
CA LEU A 33 12.84 -4.23 3.00
C LEU A 33 13.08 -2.82 3.52
N LEU A 34 13.18 -1.86 2.61
CA LEU A 34 13.24 -0.44 2.93
C LEU A 34 11.85 0.15 3.14
N ALA A 35 11.74 1.26 3.86
CA ALA A 35 10.48 1.95 4.12
C ALA A 35 9.77 2.44 2.85
N ASN A 36 10.51 2.75 1.78
CA ASN A 36 9.94 3.02 0.46
C ASN A 36 9.44 1.76 -0.28
N GLY A 37 9.71 0.56 0.25
CA GLY A 37 9.31 -0.72 -0.33
C GLY A 37 10.33 -1.39 -1.24
N LEU A 38 11.48 -0.76 -1.48
CA LEU A 38 12.56 -1.36 -2.24
C LEU A 38 13.23 -2.47 -1.43
N GLY A 39 13.58 -3.57 -2.10
CA GLY A 39 14.40 -4.62 -1.50
C GLY A 39 15.87 -4.22 -1.49
N ALA A 40 16.56 -4.53 -0.39
CA ALA A 40 17.99 -4.26 -0.26
C ALA A 40 18.71 -5.48 0.33
N ALA A 41 19.96 -5.69 -0.06
CA ALA A 41 20.73 -6.85 0.35
C ALA A 41 22.18 -6.51 0.67
N MET A 42 22.74 -7.26 1.62
CA MET A 42 24.17 -7.35 1.90
C MET A 42 24.58 -8.82 1.96
N ASN A 43 25.88 -9.11 1.95
CA ASN A 43 26.33 -10.49 2.12
C ASN A 43 25.93 -11.00 3.51
N GLN A 44 25.48 -12.26 3.59
CA GLN A 44 25.06 -12.88 4.85
C GLN A 44 26.17 -12.93 5.91
N ASP A 45 27.43 -12.92 5.49
CA ASP A 45 28.60 -12.98 6.38
C ASP A 45 28.99 -11.60 6.94
N GLU A 46 28.38 -10.51 6.47
CA GLU A 46 28.59 -9.19 7.06
C GLU A 46 28.03 -9.11 8.48
N ALA A 47 28.75 -8.42 9.37
CA ALA A 47 28.37 -8.31 10.78
C ALA A 47 26.95 -7.72 10.97
N LEU A 48 26.53 -6.82 10.08
CA LEU A 48 25.23 -6.17 10.12
C LEU A 48 24.10 -7.00 9.50
N SER A 49 24.39 -8.14 8.85
CA SER A 49 23.38 -8.94 8.13
C SER A 49 22.28 -9.51 9.05
N ARG A 50 22.58 -9.58 10.35
CA ARG A 50 21.70 -10.11 11.40
C ARG A 50 20.96 -9.02 12.18
N ALA A 51 21.30 -7.75 11.98
CA ALA A 51 20.63 -6.66 12.65
C ALA A 51 19.14 -6.64 12.22
N PRO A 52 18.18 -6.56 13.14
CA PRO A 52 16.76 -6.58 12.76
C PRO A 52 16.37 -5.31 11.99
N TRP A 53 17.01 -4.18 12.31
CA TRP A 53 16.73 -2.86 11.76
C TRP A 53 18.01 -2.11 11.44
N LEU A 54 17.99 -1.44 10.28
CA LEU A 54 19.09 -0.61 9.81
C LEU A 54 18.56 0.74 9.31
N ILE A 55 19.40 1.77 9.33
CA ILE A 55 19.26 2.93 8.45
C ILE A 55 20.30 2.80 7.34
N VAL A 56 19.89 2.88 6.08
CA VAL A 56 20.75 2.60 4.93
C VAL A 56 20.96 3.87 4.08
N PRO A 57 21.87 4.77 4.49
CA PRO A 57 22.09 6.03 3.76
C PRO A 57 22.70 5.82 2.37
N SER A 58 23.40 4.71 2.11
CA SER A 58 24.04 4.45 0.82
C SER A 58 23.70 3.07 0.27
N LEU A 59 23.18 3.08 -0.97
CA LEU A 59 22.69 1.94 -1.73
C LEU A 59 23.26 2.00 -3.14
N LEU A 60 23.45 0.84 -3.77
CA LEU A 60 23.78 0.72 -5.18
C LEU A 60 22.75 -0.17 -5.87
N GLN A 61 21.91 0.40 -6.73
CA GLN A 61 20.96 -0.37 -7.54
C GLN A 61 21.74 -1.12 -8.63
N GLY A 62 21.68 -2.45 -8.58
CA GLY A 62 22.23 -3.29 -9.64
C GLY A 62 21.26 -3.44 -10.81
N HIS A 63 21.80 -3.65 -12.00
CA HIS A 63 21.01 -3.91 -13.21
C HIS A 63 20.43 -5.34 -13.24
N ASN A 64 21.08 -6.28 -12.53
CA ASN A 64 20.81 -7.72 -12.61
C ASN A 64 20.15 -8.31 -11.34
N SER A 65 19.72 -7.45 -10.41
CA SER A 65 19.09 -7.86 -9.16
C SER A 65 17.91 -6.95 -8.85
N PRO A 66 16.76 -7.50 -8.41
CA PRO A 66 15.66 -6.68 -7.92
C PRO A 66 16.05 -5.94 -6.62
N ASP A 67 16.96 -6.51 -5.82
CA ASP A 67 17.44 -5.91 -4.58
C ASP A 67 18.64 -4.99 -4.81
N ALA A 68 18.61 -3.79 -4.20
CA ALA A 68 19.73 -2.87 -4.16
C ALA A 68 20.82 -3.35 -3.19
N ARG A 69 22.10 -3.19 -3.55
CA ARG A 69 23.20 -3.54 -2.66
C ARG A 69 23.38 -2.47 -1.59
N ILE A 70 23.45 -2.89 -0.33
CA ILE A 70 23.75 -2.03 0.82
C ILE A 70 25.24 -1.71 0.84
N LEU A 71 25.59 -0.43 0.86
CA LEU A 71 26.99 0.03 0.92
C LEU A 71 27.35 0.58 2.30
N LEU A 72 26.43 1.31 2.94
CA LEU A 72 26.59 1.83 4.30
C LEU A 72 25.28 1.62 5.05
N ALA A 73 25.39 1.14 6.28
CA ALA A 73 24.26 0.94 7.17
C ALA A 73 24.63 1.25 8.62
N LEU A 74 23.64 1.70 9.38
CA LEU A 74 23.73 1.88 10.83
C LEU A 74 22.66 1.01 11.50
N PRO A 75 23.02 0.06 12.38
CA PRO A 75 22.04 -0.67 13.17
C PRO A 75 21.36 0.26 14.17
N VAL A 76 20.05 0.08 14.35
CA VAL A 76 19.25 0.93 15.24
C VAL A 76 18.27 0.11 16.07
N ASP A 77 18.00 0.60 17.28
CA ASP A 77 16.79 0.24 18.01
C ASP A 77 15.63 1.07 17.43
N ILE A 78 14.75 0.40 16.69
CA ILE A 78 13.64 1.07 16.00
C ILE A 78 12.60 1.63 16.97
N GLU A 79 12.41 0.99 18.13
CA GLU A 79 11.42 1.40 19.11
C GLU A 79 11.89 2.67 19.84
N ALA A 80 13.18 2.70 20.22
CA ALA A 80 13.80 3.90 20.76
C ALA A 80 13.79 5.06 19.77
N LEU A 81 14.10 4.79 18.50
CA LEU A 81 14.09 5.79 17.44
C LEU A 81 12.68 6.33 17.17
N ALA A 82 11.66 5.45 17.14
CA ALA A 82 10.26 5.82 16.97
C ALA A 82 9.74 6.69 18.12
N ALA A 83 10.18 6.44 19.35
CA ALA A 83 9.86 7.27 20.51
C ALA A 83 10.48 8.68 20.40
N GLN A 84 11.68 8.80 19.83
CA GLN A 84 12.36 10.09 19.64
C GLN A 84 11.83 10.88 18.44
N LEU A 85 11.35 10.20 17.39
CA LEU A 85 10.86 10.79 16.15
C LEU A 85 9.43 10.31 15.82
N PRO A 86 8.42 10.65 16.63
CA PRO A 86 7.06 10.12 16.45
C PRO A 86 6.45 10.48 15.08
N ALA A 87 6.88 11.57 14.46
CA ALA A 87 6.40 12.01 13.15
C ALA A 87 6.75 11.04 11.99
N MET A 88 7.75 10.16 12.15
CA MET A 88 8.08 9.16 11.14
C MET A 88 7.13 7.95 11.17
N VAL A 89 6.38 7.79 12.26
CA VAL A 89 5.47 6.67 12.46
C VAL A 89 4.05 7.09 12.11
N MET A 90 3.50 6.43 11.10
CA MET A 90 2.11 6.60 10.72
C MET A 90 1.24 5.53 11.39
N GLN A 91 0.08 5.94 11.89
CA GLN A 91 -1.00 5.02 12.21
C GLN A 91 -1.89 4.85 11.00
N ARG A 92 -2.20 3.60 10.63
CA ARG A 92 -3.24 3.29 9.64
C ARG A 92 -4.08 2.12 10.09
N THR A 93 -5.36 2.18 9.73
CA THR A 93 -6.23 1.01 9.73
C THR A 93 -5.95 0.21 8.46
N ALA A 94 -5.64 -1.06 8.60
CA ALA A 94 -5.46 -2.00 7.50
C ALA A 94 -6.46 -3.13 7.66
N VAL A 95 -6.97 -3.65 6.56
CA VAL A 95 -7.85 -4.81 6.56
C VAL A 95 -7.12 -5.97 5.93
N GLU A 96 -7.19 -7.13 6.59
CA GLU A 96 -6.69 -8.38 6.05
C GLU A 96 -7.78 -9.42 6.02
N TRP A 97 -7.63 -10.32 5.06
CA TRP A 97 -8.46 -11.49 4.98
C TRP A 97 -8.02 -12.52 6.02
N ASP A 98 -8.98 -12.98 6.80
CA ASP A 98 -8.83 -14.12 7.68
C ASP A 98 -9.41 -15.35 6.99
N GLU A 99 -8.55 -16.14 6.38
CA GLU A 99 -8.92 -17.37 5.67
C GLU A 99 -9.63 -18.37 6.58
N GLU A 100 -9.22 -18.48 7.86
CA GLU A 100 -9.79 -19.45 8.80
C GLU A 100 -11.25 -19.12 9.14
N LYS A 101 -11.56 -17.84 9.32
CA LYS A 101 -12.91 -17.39 9.68
C LYS A 101 -13.74 -16.93 8.49
N GLY A 102 -13.14 -16.85 7.31
CA GLY A 102 -13.78 -16.30 6.12
C GLY A 102 -14.31 -14.88 6.34
N THR A 103 -13.55 -14.03 7.05
CA THR A 103 -13.98 -12.67 7.39
C THR A 103 -12.86 -11.64 7.24
N LEU A 104 -13.22 -10.36 7.22
CA LEU A 104 -12.26 -9.27 7.23
C LEU A 104 -11.89 -8.94 8.68
N ARG A 105 -10.60 -8.93 8.99
CA ARG A 105 -10.08 -8.41 10.26
C ARG A 105 -9.44 -7.05 10.02
N ALA A 106 -9.94 -6.05 10.72
CA ALA A 106 -9.28 -4.75 10.79
C ALA A 106 -8.14 -4.79 11.81
N TRP A 107 -7.04 -4.12 11.47
CA TRP A 107 -5.85 -3.97 12.29
C TRP A 107 -5.50 -2.50 12.38
N LYS A 108 -5.16 -2.05 13.58
CA LYS A 108 -4.47 -0.77 13.76
C LYS A 108 -2.96 -1.03 13.66
N ARG A 109 -2.32 -0.46 12.65
CA ARG A 109 -0.88 -0.61 12.39
C ARG A 109 -0.13 0.67 12.69
N GLN A 110 1.00 0.51 13.33
CA GLN A 110 2.05 1.52 13.38
C GLN A 110 3.12 1.13 12.36
N GLN A 111 3.41 2.03 11.43
CA GLN A 111 4.34 1.75 10.34
C GLN A 111 5.22 2.95 10.00
N ILE A 112 6.37 2.66 9.40
CA ILE A 112 7.27 3.64 8.79
C ILE A 112 7.32 3.30 7.31
N GLY A 113 6.69 4.13 6.48
CA GLY A 113 6.45 3.78 5.08
C GLY A 113 5.74 2.43 4.97
N ARG A 114 6.37 1.45 4.32
CA ARG A 114 5.86 0.08 4.16
C ARG A 114 6.26 -0.90 5.28
N LEU A 115 7.01 -0.45 6.30
CA LEU A 115 7.50 -1.31 7.37
C LEU A 115 6.55 -1.29 8.55
N THR A 116 5.98 -2.45 8.90
CA THR A 116 5.10 -2.58 10.06
C THR A 116 5.93 -2.75 11.32
N LEU A 117 5.79 -1.80 12.26
CA LEU A 117 6.41 -1.87 13.58
C LEU A 117 5.56 -2.72 14.52
N ARG A 118 4.26 -2.41 14.57
CA ARG A 118 3.28 -3.05 15.45
C ARG A 118 1.94 -3.14 14.74
N ALA A 119 1.24 -4.24 14.95
CA ALA A 119 -0.12 -4.44 14.48
C ALA A 119 -0.98 -4.99 15.62
N GLN A 120 -2.16 -4.41 15.82
CA GLN A 120 -3.10 -4.87 16.84
C GLN A 120 -4.50 -5.01 16.22
N PRO A 121 -5.26 -6.07 16.53
CA PRO A 121 -6.63 -6.22 16.05
C PRO A 121 -7.48 -5.01 16.47
N LEU A 122 -8.28 -4.50 15.54
CA LEU A 122 -9.19 -3.38 15.77
C LEU A 122 -10.63 -3.88 15.67
N ALA A 123 -11.28 -4.07 16.82
CA ALA A 123 -12.60 -4.69 16.88
C ALA A 123 -13.73 -3.83 16.27
N LYS A 124 -13.62 -2.50 16.35
CA LYS A 124 -14.62 -1.54 15.86
C LYS A 124 -13.93 -0.37 15.15
N PRO A 125 -13.47 -0.55 13.90
CA PRO A 125 -12.95 0.55 13.10
C PRO A 125 -14.06 1.55 12.80
N ALA A 126 -13.70 2.83 12.69
CA ALA A 126 -14.62 3.83 12.14
C ALA A 126 -14.96 3.48 10.69
N ASP A 127 -16.15 3.88 10.22
CA ASP A 127 -16.63 3.48 8.89
C ASP A 127 -15.71 4.01 7.77
N GLU A 128 -15.25 5.26 7.87
CA GLU A 128 -14.31 5.86 6.92
C GLU A 128 -12.96 5.12 6.87
N GLU A 129 -12.42 4.76 8.05
CA GLU A 129 -11.17 4.00 8.15
C GLU A 129 -11.30 2.60 7.53
N LEU A 130 -12.46 1.95 7.75
CA LEU A 130 -12.76 0.65 7.19
C LEU A 130 -12.90 0.70 5.67
N GLN A 131 -13.61 1.71 5.16
CA GLN A 131 -13.77 1.92 3.73
C GLN A 131 -12.44 2.17 3.04
N GLN A 132 -11.59 3.05 3.58
CA GLN A 132 -10.26 3.29 3.03
C GLN A 132 -9.41 2.02 3.05
N ALA A 133 -9.48 1.25 4.14
CA ALA A 133 -8.76 -0.01 4.25
C ALA A 133 -9.27 -1.08 3.27
N LEU A 134 -10.57 -1.11 2.95
CA LEU A 134 -11.15 -1.94 1.89
C LEU A 134 -10.61 -1.54 0.52
N LEU A 135 -10.51 -0.24 0.22
CA LEU A 135 -9.92 0.22 -1.04
C LEU A 135 -8.46 -0.20 -1.16
N ASP A 136 -7.67 0.00 -0.10
CA ASP A 136 -6.27 -0.42 -0.04
C ASP A 136 -6.13 -1.94 -0.22
N TRP A 137 -7.05 -2.72 0.35
CA TRP A 137 -7.10 -4.16 0.14
C TRP A 137 -7.43 -4.55 -1.30
N VAL A 138 -8.42 -3.90 -1.93
CA VAL A 138 -8.74 -4.10 -3.36
C VAL A 138 -7.54 -3.75 -4.24
N ARG A 139 -6.80 -2.67 -3.94
CA ARG A 139 -5.54 -2.34 -4.65
C ARG A 139 -4.49 -3.42 -4.54
N ALA A 140 -4.35 -4.01 -3.36
CA ALA A 140 -3.35 -5.04 -3.11
C ALA A 140 -3.70 -6.37 -3.78
N GLN A 141 -5.00 -6.71 -3.87
CA GLN A 141 -5.46 -7.98 -4.43
C GLN A 141 -5.82 -7.91 -5.92
N GLY A 142 -6.02 -6.71 -6.47
CA GLY A 142 -6.52 -6.50 -7.83
C GLY A 142 -8.05 -6.53 -7.91
N LEU A 143 -8.60 -6.22 -9.09
CA LEU A 143 -10.05 -6.05 -9.27
C LEU A 143 -10.84 -7.36 -9.20
N ALA A 144 -10.19 -8.51 -9.32
CA ALA A 144 -10.81 -9.83 -9.30
C ALA A 144 -11.53 -10.15 -7.98
N VAL A 145 -11.19 -9.44 -6.89
CA VAL A 145 -11.86 -9.60 -5.60
C VAL A 145 -13.26 -8.98 -5.56
N LEU A 146 -13.61 -8.12 -6.52
CA LEU A 146 -14.96 -7.55 -6.63
C LEU A 146 -15.91 -8.55 -7.30
N ASN A 147 -17.21 -8.27 -7.28
CA ASN A 147 -18.20 -9.11 -7.94
C ASN A 147 -18.53 -8.54 -9.32
N TRP A 148 -17.87 -9.06 -10.34
CA TRP A 148 -18.11 -8.72 -11.74
C TRP A 148 -19.28 -9.55 -12.28
N GLU A 149 -20.50 -9.25 -11.83
CA GLU A 149 -21.70 -9.87 -12.40
C GLU A 149 -21.95 -9.37 -13.84
N GLY A 150 -22.72 -10.12 -14.62
CA GLY A 150 -22.87 -9.90 -16.06
C GLY A 150 -23.18 -8.46 -16.48
N ALA A 151 -23.97 -7.71 -15.71
CA ALA A 151 -24.24 -6.30 -16.00
C ALA A 151 -22.98 -5.40 -15.87
N ALA A 152 -22.11 -5.69 -14.90
CA ALA A 152 -20.86 -4.95 -14.69
C ALA A 152 -19.84 -5.30 -15.78
N GLU A 153 -19.70 -6.58 -16.14
CA GLU A 153 -18.84 -7.00 -17.24
C GLU A 153 -19.31 -6.43 -18.58
N GLN A 154 -20.61 -6.49 -18.87
CA GLN A 154 -21.19 -5.92 -20.08
C GLN A 154 -20.96 -4.41 -20.17
N LEU A 155 -21.14 -3.67 -19.06
CA LEU A 155 -20.85 -2.24 -19.02
C LEU A 155 -19.37 -1.95 -19.29
N ARG A 156 -18.47 -2.72 -18.66
CA ARG A 156 -17.02 -2.57 -18.86
C ARG A 156 -16.63 -2.81 -20.33
N VAL A 157 -17.14 -3.88 -20.94
CA VAL A 157 -16.88 -4.19 -22.37
C VAL A 157 -17.43 -3.08 -23.27
N ARG A 158 -18.66 -2.62 -23.02
CA ARG A 158 -19.25 -1.52 -23.80
C ARG A 158 -18.42 -0.24 -23.71
N LEU A 159 -17.88 0.07 -22.54
CA LEU A 159 -16.99 1.22 -22.34
C LEU A 159 -15.65 1.06 -23.07
N GLN A 160 -15.06 -0.13 -23.07
CA GLN A 160 -13.87 -0.43 -23.87
C GLN A 160 -14.14 -0.28 -25.37
N CYS A 161 -15.28 -0.77 -25.86
CA CYS A 161 -15.70 -0.57 -27.25
C CYS A 161 -15.95 0.91 -27.56
N ALA A 162 -16.60 1.66 -26.68
CA ALA A 162 -16.85 3.08 -26.86
C ALA A 162 -15.54 3.89 -26.94
N GLN A 163 -14.55 3.55 -26.12
CA GLN A 163 -13.22 4.15 -26.20
C GLN A 163 -12.54 3.89 -27.56
N ALA A 164 -12.76 2.71 -28.15
CA ALA A 164 -12.19 2.35 -29.45
C ALA A 164 -12.97 2.90 -30.65
N TRP A 165 -14.29 3.01 -30.57
CA TRP A 165 -15.16 3.30 -31.72
C TRP A 165 -15.78 4.70 -31.70
N LEU A 166 -15.81 5.37 -30.55
CA LEU A 166 -16.35 6.72 -30.35
C LEU A 166 -15.30 7.65 -29.71
N PRO A 167 -14.11 7.83 -30.32
CA PRO A 167 -13.01 8.59 -29.72
C PRO A 167 -13.31 10.09 -29.57
N GLU A 168 -14.39 10.60 -30.15
CA GLU A 168 -14.85 11.98 -30.00
C GLU A 168 -15.43 12.29 -28.61
N ALA A 169 -15.62 11.30 -27.75
CA ALA A 169 -15.99 11.48 -26.34
C ALA A 169 -14.90 10.95 -25.40
N GLU A 170 -14.70 11.62 -24.27
CA GLU A 170 -13.66 11.27 -23.28
C GLU A 170 -14.08 10.11 -22.37
N TRP A 171 -14.15 8.90 -22.92
CA TRP A 171 -14.54 7.71 -22.16
C TRP A 171 -13.51 7.35 -21.08
N PRO A 172 -13.95 6.93 -19.87
CA PRO A 172 -13.04 6.49 -18.82
C PRO A 172 -12.31 5.20 -19.24
N ALA A 173 -11.01 5.12 -18.90
CA ALA A 173 -10.22 3.92 -19.15
C ALA A 173 -10.66 2.76 -18.25
N MET A 174 -10.91 1.60 -18.85
CA MET A 174 -11.45 0.40 -18.19
C MET A 174 -10.42 -0.71 -17.94
N ASP A 175 -9.14 -0.39 -18.14
CA ASP A 175 -8.03 -1.26 -17.76
C ASP A 175 -7.89 -1.33 -16.23
N GLU A 176 -7.19 -2.34 -15.74
CA GLU A 176 -7.11 -2.60 -14.30
C GLU A 176 -6.41 -1.46 -13.55
N GLU A 177 -5.27 -0.97 -14.05
CA GLU A 177 -4.48 0.07 -13.39
C GLU A 177 -5.26 1.41 -13.23
N PRO A 178 -5.90 1.98 -14.27
CA PRO A 178 -6.73 3.17 -14.12
C PRO A 178 -7.90 2.99 -13.13
N LEU A 179 -8.56 1.83 -13.15
CA LEU A 179 -9.67 1.54 -12.25
C LEU A 179 -9.23 1.41 -10.78
N LEU A 180 -8.05 0.81 -10.54
CA LEU A 180 -7.45 0.72 -9.21
C LEU A 180 -6.99 2.09 -8.69
N ALA A 181 -6.52 2.97 -9.58
CA ALA A 181 -6.13 4.33 -9.25
C ALA A 181 -7.35 5.22 -8.89
N ALA A 182 -8.51 4.95 -9.48
CA ALA A 182 -9.72 5.75 -9.31
C ALA A 182 -10.75 5.18 -8.30
N LEU A 183 -10.36 4.20 -7.46
CA LEU A 183 -11.29 3.53 -6.54
C LEU A 183 -12.08 4.48 -5.62
N GLU A 184 -11.47 5.56 -5.13
CA GLU A 184 -12.16 6.59 -4.33
C GLU A 184 -13.31 7.25 -5.08
N GLN A 185 -13.18 7.38 -6.40
CA GLN A 185 -14.18 8.07 -7.23
C GLN A 185 -15.39 7.17 -7.50
N TRP A 186 -15.16 5.91 -7.84
CA TRP A 186 -16.22 5.04 -8.36
C TRP A 186 -16.70 3.99 -7.36
N LEU A 187 -15.82 3.42 -6.52
CA LEU A 187 -16.16 2.33 -5.61
C LEU A 187 -16.56 2.84 -4.21
N LEU A 188 -15.81 3.82 -3.66
CA LEU A 188 -16.02 4.33 -2.30
C LEU A 188 -17.48 4.71 -1.98
N PRO A 189 -18.23 5.40 -2.87
CA PRO A 189 -19.62 5.76 -2.58
C PRO A 189 -20.54 4.56 -2.37
N SER A 190 -20.17 3.39 -2.90
CA SER A 190 -20.92 2.14 -2.78
C SER A 190 -20.47 1.25 -1.63
N LEU A 191 -19.46 1.67 -0.83
CA LEU A 191 -18.97 0.93 0.33
C LEU A 191 -19.68 1.30 1.65
N ASN A 192 -20.73 2.11 1.60
CA ASN A 192 -21.48 2.46 2.81
C ASN A 192 -22.10 1.20 3.45
N GLY A 193 -21.85 0.97 4.74
CA GLY A 193 -22.32 -0.20 5.47
C GLY A 193 -21.59 -1.51 5.16
N VAL A 194 -20.61 -1.53 4.26
CA VAL A 194 -19.82 -2.74 3.94
C VAL A 194 -18.81 -2.99 5.06
N ARG A 195 -18.92 -4.16 5.73
CA ARG A 195 -18.02 -4.53 6.84
C ARG A 195 -17.32 -5.88 6.68
N ASP A 196 -17.71 -6.66 5.68
CA ASP A 196 -17.14 -7.97 5.39
C ASP A 196 -17.07 -8.22 3.86
N LEU A 197 -16.42 -9.32 3.46
CA LEU A 197 -16.29 -9.69 2.06
C LEU A 197 -17.66 -9.98 1.42
N ARG A 198 -18.63 -10.48 2.18
CA ARG A 198 -19.99 -10.76 1.67
C ARG A 198 -20.66 -9.47 1.24
N GLY A 199 -20.59 -8.43 2.08
CA GLY A 199 -21.04 -7.08 1.75
C GLY A 199 -20.30 -6.52 0.56
N LEU A 200 -18.97 -6.68 0.48
CA LEU A 200 -18.18 -6.23 -0.67
C LEU A 200 -18.62 -6.92 -1.98
N LYS A 201 -18.91 -8.22 -1.93
CA LYS A 201 -19.41 -8.99 -3.08
C LYS A 201 -20.85 -8.64 -3.46
N GLN A 202 -21.62 -8.02 -2.57
CA GLN A 202 -22.98 -7.53 -2.87
C GLN A 202 -22.99 -6.12 -3.47
N VAL A 203 -21.84 -5.43 -3.53
CA VAL A 203 -21.74 -4.11 -4.15
C VAL A 203 -22.08 -4.21 -5.64
N ASN A 204 -23.03 -3.39 -6.08
CA ASN A 204 -23.39 -3.29 -7.49
C ASN A 204 -22.30 -2.54 -8.28
N ILE A 205 -21.39 -3.30 -8.90
CA ILE A 205 -20.26 -2.76 -9.66
C ILE A 205 -20.71 -1.99 -10.90
N ALA A 206 -21.81 -2.38 -11.55
CA ALA A 206 -22.33 -1.66 -12.72
C ALA A 206 -22.80 -0.25 -12.34
N GLU A 207 -23.51 -0.12 -11.23
CA GLU A 207 -23.91 1.19 -10.69
C GLU A 207 -22.70 2.02 -10.27
N ALA A 208 -21.72 1.40 -9.61
CA ALA A 208 -20.49 2.05 -9.17
C ALA A 208 -19.70 2.63 -10.35
N LEU A 209 -19.46 1.83 -11.40
CA LEU A 209 -18.79 2.28 -12.63
C LEU A 209 -19.56 3.36 -13.37
N SER A 210 -20.89 3.33 -13.34
CA SER A 210 -21.73 4.36 -13.95
C SER A 210 -21.52 5.76 -13.34
N ARG A 211 -20.85 5.87 -12.19
CA ARG A 211 -20.48 7.15 -11.57
C ARG A 211 -19.29 7.82 -12.26
N LEU A 212 -18.49 7.07 -13.02
CA LEU A 212 -17.44 7.62 -13.87
C LEU A 212 -17.98 8.30 -15.14
N LEU A 213 -19.26 8.09 -15.44
CA LEU A 213 -19.88 8.58 -16.66
C LEU A 213 -20.70 9.83 -16.40
N ASP A 214 -20.51 10.83 -17.27
CA ASP A 214 -21.41 11.95 -17.36
C ASP A 214 -22.76 11.55 -17.99
N TRP A 215 -23.70 12.48 -18.02
CA TRP A 215 -25.03 12.22 -18.57
C TRP A 215 -25.02 11.94 -20.08
N GLN A 216 -24.16 12.62 -20.84
CA GLN A 216 -24.08 12.47 -22.29
C GLN A 216 -23.49 11.11 -22.68
N GLN A 217 -22.46 10.66 -21.96
CA GLN A 217 -21.85 9.34 -22.08
C GLN A 217 -22.85 8.23 -21.77
N LYS A 218 -23.65 8.38 -20.71
CA LYS A 218 -24.73 7.42 -20.38
C LYS A 218 -25.76 7.30 -21.52
N GLN A 219 -26.15 8.41 -22.13
CA GLN A 219 -27.09 8.39 -23.26
C GLN A 219 -26.51 7.72 -24.51
N ARG A 220 -25.22 7.97 -24.80
CA ARG A 220 -24.54 7.38 -25.96
C ARG A 220 -24.30 5.88 -25.83
N LEU A 221 -24.16 5.38 -24.61
CA LEU A 221 -24.07 3.95 -24.33
C LEU A 221 -25.43 3.25 -24.44
N GLY A 222 -26.50 3.93 -24.01
CA GLY A 222 -27.87 3.42 -23.85
C GLY A 222 -28.47 2.71 -25.05
#